data_AF-A0A350WRU5-F1
#
_entry.id   AF-A0A350WRU5-F1
#
_cell.length_a   1.000
_cell.length_b   1.000
_cell.length_c   1.000
_cell.angle_alpha   90.00
_cell.angle_beta   90.00
_cell.angle_gamma   90.00
#
_symmetry.space_group_name_H-M   'P 1'
#
loop_
_entity.id
_entity.type
_entity.pdbx_description
1 polymer ?
#
loop_
_entity_poly.entity_id
_entity_poly.type
_entity_poly.pdbx_seq_one_letter_code
_entity_poly.pdbx_strand_id
1 'polypeptide(L)'
;MQTIKDEFFGGDVVDHELVEFIRSLRRRFHVGLISNAWDGMRPHLERTGLIELFETVIISAEVGVMKPEAKIYHLALEQAQVEAGEAVFVDDMPANIAACESIGMKGVLFKDPRVAMEALKKLLKV
;
A
#
# COMPACT_ATOMS: atom_id res chain seq x y z
N MET A 1 -26.15 -12.37 -8.37
CA MET A 1 -26.46 -12.10 -6.96
C MET A 1 -25.36 -11.17 -6.46
N GLN A 2 -25.70 -9.93 -6.10
CA GLN A 2 -24.72 -8.96 -5.61
C GLN A 2 -24.24 -9.45 -4.25
N THR A 3 -22.93 -9.50 -4.04
CA THR A 3 -22.36 -10.03 -2.79
C THR A 3 -22.26 -8.91 -1.76
N ILE A 4 -22.23 -9.24 -0.46
CA ILE A 4 -22.01 -8.27 0.63
C ILE A 4 -20.73 -7.45 0.40
N LYS A 5 -19.75 -7.99 -0.33
CA LYS A 5 -18.53 -7.28 -0.73
C LYS A 5 -18.82 -6.17 -1.74
N ASP A 6 -19.66 -6.44 -2.73
CA ASP A 6 -20.04 -5.44 -3.73
C ASP A 6 -20.82 -4.28 -3.08
N GLU A 7 -21.57 -4.55 -2.00
CA GLU A 7 -22.22 -3.52 -1.19
C GLU A 7 -21.23 -2.75 -0.32
N PHE A 8 -20.26 -3.44 0.31
CA PHE A 8 -19.24 -2.81 1.15
C PHE A 8 -18.34 -1.85 0.35
N PHE A 9 -17.98 -2.21 -0.88
CA PHE A 9 -17.16 -1.40 -1.79
C PHE A 9 -18.00 -0.58 -2.79
N GLY A 10 -19.33 -0.64 -2.72
CA GLY A 10 -20.23 -0.04 -3.71
C GLY A 10 -20.19 1.49 -3.77
N GLY A 11 -19.58 2.12 -2.77
CA GLY A 11 -19.35 3.57 -2.70
C GLY A 11 -17.92 4.01 -2.96
N ASP A 12 -16.99 3.08 -3.21
CA ASP A 12 -15.58 3.42 -3.37
C ASP A 12 -15.33 4.08 -4.72
N VAL A 13 -14.72 5.26 -4.67
CA VAL A 13 -14.34 6.04 -5.84
C VAL A 13 -12.82 6.03 -5.95
N VAL A 14 -12.31 5.71 -7.12
CA VAL A 14 -10.87 5.79 -7.41
C VAL A 14 -10.45 7.27 -7.45
N ASP A 15 -9.53 7.65 -6.57
CA ASP A 15 -8.87 8.95 -6.64
C ASP A 15 -7.85 8.97 -7.79
N HIS A 16 -8.26 9.55 -8.91
CA HIS A 16 -7.42 9.64 -10.11
C HIS A 16 -6.16 10.50 -9.90
N GLU A 17 -6.20 11.52 -9.03
CA GLU A 17 -5.02 12.35 -8.74
C GLU A 17 -3.97 11.51 -8.01
N LEU A 18 -4.40 10.73 -7.02
CA LEU A 18 -3.51 9.82 -6.30
C LEU A 18 -2.95 8.71 -7.21
N VAL A 19 -3.77 8.16 -8.12
CA VAL A 19 -3.32 7.16 -9.09
C VAL A 19 -2.22 7.73 -10.00
N GLU A 20 -2.39 8.93 -10.54
CA GLU A 20 -1.37 9.57 -11.37
C GLU A 20 -0.09 9.90 -10.57
N PHE A 21 -0.24 10.30 -9.31
CA PHE A 21 0.91 10.48 -8.42
C PHE A 21 1.68 9.17 -8.22
N ILE A 22 1.00 8.07 -7.90
CA ILE A 22 1.60 6.74 -7.76
C ILE A 22 2.34 6.33 -9.05
N ARG A 23 1.71 6.52 -10.22
CA ARG A 23 2.34 6.28 -11.53
C ARG A 23 3.61 7.10 -11.74
N SER A 24 3.63 8.34 -11.27
CA SER A 24 4.82 9.20 -11.38
C SER A 24 5.99 8.67 -10.55
N LEU A 25 5.73 8.08 -9.39
CA LEU A 25 6.75 7.53 -8.50
C LEU A 25 7.44 6.29 -9.10
N ARG A 26 6.69 5.46 -9.83
CA ARG A 26 7.22 4.24 -10.48
C ARG A 26 8.39 4.47 -11.43
N ARG A 27 8.60 5.69 -11.91
CA ARG A 27 9.75 6.02 -12.77
C ARG A 27 11.08 6.03 -12.02
N ARG A 28 11.05 6.12 -10.69
CA ARG A 28 12.22 6.34 -9.84
C ARG A 28 12.26 5.43 -8.61
N PHE A 29 11.13 4.89 -8.18
CA PHE A 29 10.99 4.11 -6.98
C PHE A 29 10.24 2.82 -7.27
N HIS A 30 10.60 1.76 -6.54
CA HIS A 30 9.80 0.56 -6.46
C HIS A 30 8.53 0.86 -5.68
N VAL A 31 7.36 0.63 -6.27
CA VAL A 31 6.08 0.89 -5.61
C VAL A 31 5.38 -0.42 -5.29
N GLY A 32 5.11 -0.68 -4.01
CA GLY A 32 4.45 -1.89 -3.53
C GLY A 32 3.12 -1.63 -2.82
N LEU A 33 2.26 -2.64 -2.81
CA LEU A 33 1.01 -2.68 -2.04
C LEU A 33 1.12 -3.69 -0.91
N ILE A 34 0.75 -3.29 0.30
CA ILE A 34 0.54 -4.18 1.45
C ILE A 34 -0.89 -3.99 1.95
N SER A 35 -1.74 -5.01 1.80
CA SER A 35 -3.16 -4.90 2.14
C SER A 35 -3.63 -6.04 3.05
N ASN A 36 -4.31 -5.67 4.14
CA ASN A 36 -5.07 -6.62 4.93
C ASN A 36 -6.39 -6.87 4.20
N ALA A 37 -6.44 -7.94 3.42
CA ALA A 37 -7.52 -8.19 2.48
C ALA A 37 -7.86 -9.69 2.38
N TRP A 38 -8.98 -10.00 1.73
CA TRP A 38 -9.47 -11.37 1.51
C TRP A 38 -8.87 -12.00 0.24
N ASP A 39 -9.01 -13.32 0.07
CA ASP A 39 -8.46 -14.13 -1.05
C ASP A 39 -8.84 -13.67 -2.48
N GLY A 40 -9.87 -12.82 -2.60
CA GLY A 40 -10.37 -12.32 -3.88
C GLY A 40 -9.85 -10.92 -4.23
N MET A 41 -8.98 -10.34 -3.41
CA MET A 41 -8.46 -8.99 -3.64
C MET A 41 -7.57 -8.93 -4.89
N ARG A 42 -6.65 -9.89 -5.08
CA ARG A 42 -5.78 -9.89 -6.27
C ARG A 42 -6.58 -9.98 -7.58
N PRO A 43 -7.52 -10.94 -7.76
CA PRO A 43 -8.38 -10.96 -8.94
C PRO A 43 -9.22 -9.68 -9.12
N HIS A 44 -9.56 -8.99 -8.03
CA HIS A 44 -10.26 -7.72 -8.10
C HIS A 44 -9.35 -6.58 -8.61
N LEU A 45 -8.11 -6.50 -8.10
CA LEU A 45 -7.11 -5.54 -8.57
C LEU A 45 -6.71 -5.78 -10.03
N GLU A 46 -6.63 -7.04 -10.45
CA GLU A 46 -6.37 -7.42 -11.85
C GLU A 46 -7.49 -6.96 -12.76
N ARG A 47 -8.75 -7.22 -12.39
CA ARG A 47 -9.92 -6.84 -13.19
C ARG A 47 -10.11 -5.33 -13.32
N THR A 48 -9.71 -4.58 -12.30
CA THR A 48 -9.78 -3.10 -12.29
C THR A 48 -8.56 -2.45 -12.94
N GLY A 49 -7.51 -3.21 -13.26
CA GLY A 49 -6.23 -2.70 -13.76
C GLY A 49 -5.38 -1.98 -12.70
N LEU A 50 -5.86 -1.88 -11.46
CA LEU A 50 -5.12 -1.22 -10.37
C LEU A 50 -3.88 -2.01 -9.95
N ILE A 51 -3.84 -3.31 -10.21
CA ILE A 51 -2.65 -4.13 -9.92
C ILE A 51 -1.42 -3.64 -10.68
N GLU A 52 -1.61 -3.01 -11.85
CA GLU A 52 -0.53 -2.46 -12.68
C GLU A 52 0.14 -1.23 -12.05
N LEU A 53 -0.39 -0.70 -10.95
CA LEU A 53 0.24 0.39 -10.19
C LEU A 53 1.37 -0.10 -9.28
N PHE A 54 1.48 -1.41 -9.05
CA PHE A 54 2.36 -1.97 -8.05
C PHE A 54 3.29 -3.03 -8.66
N GLU A 55 4.55 -3.02 -8.23
CA GLU A 55 5.57 -4.02 -8.59
C GLU A 55 5.56 -5.20 -7.62
N THR A 56 5.25 -4.93 -6.36
CA THR A 56 5.04 -5.92 -5.32
C THR A 56 3.63 -5.80 -4.77
N VAL A 57 2.92 -6.92 -4.64
CA VAL A 57 1.57 -6.94 -4.07
C VAL A 57 1.51 -8.03 -3.01
N ILE A 58 1.43 -7.60 -1.75
CA ILE A 58 1.25 -8.45 -0.58
C ILE A 58 -0.20 -8.32 -0.09
N ILE A 59 -0.94 -9.42 -0.14
CA ILE A 59 -2.30 -9.51 0.39
C ILE A 59 -2.30 -10.50 1.54
N SER A 60 -2.76 -10.07 2.71
CA SER A 60 -2.64 -10.84 3.95
C SER A 60 -3.21 -12.25 3.87
N ALA A 61 -4.35 -12.44 3.20
CA ALA A 61 -4.97 -13.75 3.08
C ALA A 61 -4.13 -14.73 2.22
N GLU A 62 -3.35 -14.22 1.27
CA GLU A 62 -2.47 -15.05 0.41
C GLU A 62 -1.20 -15.48 1.16
N VAL A 63 -0.68 -14.63 2.04
CA VAL A 63 0.62 -14.84 2.71
C VAL A 63 0.50 -15.32 4.16
N GLY A 64 -0.72 -15.34 4.73
CA GLY A 64 -1.02 -15.84 6.07
C GLY A 64 -0.52 -14.96 7.22
N VAL A 65 -0.14 -13.71 6.94
CA VAL A 65 0.28 -12.70 7.93
C VAL A 65 -0.35 -11.36 7.57
N MET A 66 -0.66 -10.52 8.55
CA MET A 66 -1.33 -9.22 8.33
C MET A 66 -0.64 -8.08 9.05
N LYS A 67 -0.85 -6.84 8.60
CA LYS A 67 -0.48 -5.66 9.40
C LYS A 67 -1.32 -5.67 10.69
N PRO A 68 -0.76 -5.31 11.87
CA PRO A 68 0.55 -4.70 12.10
C PRO A 68 1.69 -5.69 12.41
N GLU A 69 1.59 -6.98 12.05
CA GLU A 69 2.67 -7.93 12.32
C GLU A 69 3.95 -7.56 11.53
N ALA A 70 5.09 -7.43 12.23
CA ALA A 70 6.39 -7.07 11.62
C ALA A 70 6.73 -7.91 10.38
N LYS A 71 6.34 -9.19 10.38
CA LYS A 71 6.61 -10.16 9.32
C LYS A 71 6.06 -9.74 7.95
N ILE A 72 4.92 -9.04 7.87
CA ILE A 72 4.36 -8.63 6.57
C ILE A 72 5.21 -7.54 5.91
N TYR A 73 5.79 -6.64 6.71
CA TYR A 73 6.67 -5.59 6.22
C TYR A 73 8.01 -6.17 5.76
N HIS A 74 8.59 -7.10 6.53
CA HIS A 74 9.79 -7.81 6.10
C HIS A 74 9.59 -8.56 4.78
N LEU A 75 8.43 -9.21 4.59
CA LEU A 75 8.10 -9.87 3.32
C LEU A 75 8.05 -8.87 2.15
N ALA A 76 7.46 -7.70 2.38
CA ALA A 76 7.41 -6.65 1.35
C ALA A 76 8.80 -6.09 1.02
N LEU A 77 9.63 -5.85 2.04
CA LEU A 77 11.01 -5.39 1.88
C LEU A 77 11.87 -6.42 1.12
N GLU A 78 11.73 -7.70 1.45
CA GLU A 78 12.42 -8.79 0.76
C GLU A 78 12.03 -8.88 -0.72
N GLN A 79 10.73 -8.82 -1.02
CA GLN A 79 10.25 -8.82 -2.42
C GLN A 79 10.64 -7.57 -3.20
N ALA A 80 10.75 -6.42 -2.53
CA ALA A 80 11.22 -5.17 -3.11
C ALA A 80 12.76 -5.07 -3.18
N GLN A 81 13.48 -6.00 -2.55
CA GLN A 81 14.94 -6.03 -2.46
C GLN A 81 15.56 -4.74 -1.90
N VAL A 82 14.94 -4.16 -0.86
CA VAL A 82 15.40 -2.94 -0.19
C VAL A 82 15.49 -3.13 1.32
N GLU A 83 16.35 -2.33 1.96
CA GLU A 83 16.41 -2.29 3.42
C GLU A 83 15.27 -1.45 4.02
N ALA A 84 14.93 -1.69 5.29
CA ALA A 84 13.85 -0.97 5.96
C ALA A 84 14.04 0.56 5.92
N GLY A 85 15.27 1.03 6.15
CA GLY A 85 15.60 2.47 6.15
C GLY A 85 15.46 3.16 4.78
N GLU A 86 15.35 2.38 3.70
CA GLU A 86 15.18 2.86 2.33
C GLU A 86 13.71 2.93 1.90
N ALA A 87 12.79 2.41 2.72
CA ALA A 87 11.38 2.30 2.41
C ALA A 87 10.52 3.32 3.19
N VAL A 88 9.48 3.82 2.52
CA VAL A 88 8.41 4.62 3.11
C VAL A 88 7.11 3.82 3.01
N PHE A 89 6.40 3.72 4.13
CA PHE A 89 5.10 3.04 4.20
C PHE A 89 3.98 4.05 4.50
N VAL A 90 2.88 3.94 3.76
CA VAL A 90 1.73 4.84 3.86
C VAL A 90 0.51 4.01 4.23
N ASP A 91 -0.17 4.36 5.32
CA ASP A 91 -1.33 3.63 5.83
C ASP A 91 -2.18 4.54 6.71
N ASP A 92 -3.49 4.31 6.76
CA ASP A 92 -4.44 5.10 7.52
C ASP A 92 -4.54 4.69 9.00
N MET A 93 -4.00 3.52 9.36
CA MET A 93 -4.05 3.00 10.71
C MET A 93 -2.77 3.35 11.51
N PRO A 94 -2.86 4.12 12.62
CA PRO A 94 -1.68 4.47 13.42
C PRO A 94 -0.89 3.27 13.94
N ALA A 95 -1.55 2.15 14.24
CA ALA A 95 -0.89 0.92 14.67
C ALA A 95 0.01 0.32 13.57
N ASN A 96 -0.40 0.42 12.30
CA ASN A 96 0.39 -0.07 11.18
C ASN A 96 1.61 0.82 10.93
N ILE A 97 1.48 2.13 11.17
CA ILE A 97 2.59 3.09 11.12
C ILE A 97 3.60 2.80 12.24
N ALA A 98 3.14 2.66 13.48
CA ALA A 98 4.01 2.33 14.61
C ALA A 98 4.78 1.01 14.39
N ALA A 99 4.11 0.01 13.79
CA ALA A 99 4.74 -1.27 13.50
C ALA A 99 5.82 -1.18 12.41
N CYS A 100 5.59 -0.48 11.30
CA CYS A 100 6.62 -0.32 10.27
C CYS A 100 7.81 0.49 10.79
N GLU A 101 7.57 1.52 11.60
CA GLU A 101 8.62 2.34 12.21
C GLU A 101 9.45 1.54 13.20
N SER A 102 8.84 0.60 13.94
CA SER A 102 9.55 -0.27 14.88
C SER A 102 10.61 -1.17 14.24
N ILE A 103 10.49 -1.44 12.92
CA ILE A 103 11.47 -2.21 12.15
C ILE A 103 12.41 -1.34 11.31
N GLY A 104 12.35 -0.01 11.47
CA GLY A 104 13.25 0.94 10.83
C GLY A 104 12.75 1.56 9.52
N MET A 105 11.49 1.32 9.12
CA MET A 105 10.88 2.02 7.98
C MET A 105 10.46 3.44 8.36
N LYS A 106 10.25 4.29 7.34
CA LYS A 106 9.58 5.58 7.54
C LYS A 106 8.07 5.42 7.37
N GLY A 107 7.28 5.87 8.34
CA GLY A 107 5.83 5.85 8.27
C GLY A 107 5.23 7.19 7.85
N VAL A 108 4.17 7.15 7.05
CA VAL A 108 3.31 8.31 6.74
C VAL A 108 1.86 7.92 7.03
N LEU A 109 1.28 8.51 8.08
CA LEU A 109 -0.12 8.30 8.42
C LEU A 109 -1.03 8.98 7.38
N PHE A 110 -1.78 8.18 6.64
CA PHE A 110 -2.72 8.65 5.62
C PHE A 110 -3.99 9.19 6.29
N LYS A 111 -4.30 10.47 6.05
CA LYS A 111 -5.53 11.12 6.51
C LYS A 111 -6.27 11.81 5.37
N ASP A 112 -5.51 12.36 4.44
CA ASP A 112 -5.97 13.11 3.29
C ASP A 112 -4.97 12.88 2.14
N PRO A 113 -5.45 12.66 0.90
CA PRO A 113 -4.58 12.42 -0.26
C PRO A 113 -3.54 13.53 -0.47
N ARG A 114 -3.93 14.81 -0.37
CA ARG A 114 -3.02 15.94 -0.61
C ARG A 114 -1.94 16.01 0.46
N VAL A 115 -2.32 15.85 1.73
CA VAL A 115 -1.36 15.84 2.85
C VAL A 115 -0.36 14.69 2.69
N ALA A 116 -0.83 13.50 2.33
CA ALA A 116 0.03 12.34 2.12
C ALA A 116 0.99 12.55 0.94
N MET A 117 0.50 13.06 -0.19
CA MET A 117 1.32 13.36 -1.36
C MET A 117 2.40 14.41 -1.05
N GLU A 118 2.06 15.49 -0.33
CA GLU A 118 3.05 16.50 0.07
C GLU A 118 4.10 15.97 1.05
N ALA A 119 3.71 15.09 1.98
CA ALA A 119 4.66 14.41 2.85
C ALA A 119 5.62 13.51 2.05
N LEU A 120 5.10 12.75 1.10
CA LEU A 120 5.89 11.87 0.23
C LEU A 120 6.84 12.66 -0.66
N LYS A 121 6.39 13.75 -1.31
CA LYS A 121 7.26 14.64 -2.11
C LYS A 121 8.47 15.12 -1.32
N LYS A 122 8.26 15.55 -0.07
CA LYS A 122 9.34 16.00 0.82
C LYS A 122 10.30 14.88 1.18
N LEU A 123 9.79 13.69 1.53
CA LEU A 123 10.61 12.54 1.92
C LEU A 123 11.42 11.98 0.74
N LEU A 124 10.79 11.91 -0.44
CA LEU A 124 11.35 11.32 -1.65
C LEU A 124 12.14 12.34 -2.50
N LYS A 125 12.05 13.64 -2.16
CA LYS A 125 12.68 14.76 -2.88
C LYS A 125 12.26 14.78 -4.36
N VAL A 126 10.94 14.77 -4.59
CA VAL A 126 10.30 14.83 -5.92
C VAL A 126 9.30 15.96 -6.03
#